data_AF-A0A0R3NBC7-F1
#
_entry.id   AF-A0A0R3NBC7-F1
#
_cell.length_a   1.000
_cell.length_b   1.000
_cell.length_c   1.000
_cell.angle_alpha   90.00
_cell.angle_beta   90.00
_cell.angle_gamma   90.00
#
_symmetry.space_group_name_H-M   'P 1'
#
loop_
_entity.id
_entity.type
_entity.pdbx_description
1 polymer ?
#
loop_
_entity_poly.entity_id
_entity_poly.type
_entity_poly.pdbx_seq_one_letter_code
_entity_poly.pdbx_strand_id
1 'polypeptide(L)'
;MKKFVLLHYGFEKPTPEIMAAWGKWFEATKPHTVDMGGLCNGREISKGGTKDLPLGPDSITGFTIINAASLDDAEKMAQGNPFISSIRVYEVRSG
;
A
#
# COMPACT_ATOMS: atom_id res chain seq x y z
N MET A 1 -18.06 9.40 1.91
CA MET A 1 -16.59 9.25 2.00
C MET A 1 -16.09 8.72 0.67
N LYS A 2 -14.89 9.16 0.27
CA LYS A 2 -14.21 8.66 -0.93
C LYS A 2 -13.35 7.44 -0.56
N LYS A 3 -13.12 6.57 -1.53
CA LYS A 3 -12.28 5.39 -1.36
C LYS A 3 -10.92 5.66 -1.98
N PHE A 4 -9.86 5.32 -1.26
CA PHE A 4 -8.48 5.49 -1.70
C PHE A 4 -7.73 4.16 -1.61
N VAL A 5 -6.79 3.94 -2.53
CA VAL A 5 -5.85 2.82 -2.50
C VAL A 5 -4.47 3.35 -2.18
N LEU A 6 -3.86 2.81 -1.13
CA LEU A 6 -2.47 2.99 -0.76
C LEU A 6 -1.72 1.76 -1.25
N LEU A 7 -0.83 1.94 -2.22
CA LEU A 7 0.05 0.88 -2.72
C LEU A 7 1.40 1.00 -2.02
N HIS A 8 1.79 -0.06 -1.33
CA HIS A 8 3.06 -0.17 -0.63
C HIS A 8 4.13 -0.56 -1.63
N TYR A 9 5.12 0.32 -1.82
CA TYR A 9 6.16 0.18 -2.83
C TYR A 9 7.52 0.02 -2.19
N GLY A 10 8.25 -0.99 -2.66
CA GLY A 10 9.55 -1.38 -2.17
C GLY A 10 9.48 -2.56 -1.22
N PHE A 11 10.54 -3.37 -1.28
CA PHE A 11 10.76 -4.51 -0.41
C PHE A 11 12.15 -4.44 0.20
N GLU A 12 12.20 -4.49 1.52
CA GLU A 12 13.38 -4.82 2.30
C GLU A 12 12.95 -5.85 3.34
N LYS A 13 13.86 -6.73 3.76
CA LYS A 13 13.59 -7.69 4.83
C LYS A 13 13.20 -6.91 6.11
N PRO A 14 11.95 -7.03 6.60
CA PRO A 14 11.52 -6.21 7.73
C PRO A 14 12.31 -6.58 8.99
N THR A 15 12.79 -5.56 9.70
CA THR A 15 13.28 -5.74 11.08
C THR A 15 12.11 -5.78 12.06
N PRO A 16 12.30 -6.28 13.29
CA PRO A 16 11.26 -6.25 14.32
C PRO A 16 10.70 -4.84 14.58
N GLU A 17 11.54 -3.80 14.51
CA GLU A 17 11.13 -2.41 14.69
C GLU A 17 10.19 -1.94 13.58
N ILE A 18 10.50 -2.29 12.32
CA ILE A 18 9.66 -1.99 11.16
C ILE A 18 8.30 -2.69 11.32
N MET A 19 8.31 -3.98 11.67
CA MET A 19 7.06 -4.73 11.89
C MET A 19 6.21 -4.15 13.02
N ALA A 20 6.83 -3.70 14.10
CA ALA A 20 6.12 -3.06 15.22
C ALA A 20 5.51 -1.71 14.83
N ALA A 21 6.24 -0.89 14.06
CA ALA A 21 5.73 0.37 13.53
C ALA A 21 4.55 0.14 12.57
N TRP A 22 4.65 -0.88 11.71
CA TRP A 22 3.56 -1.30 10.83
C TRP A 22 2.32 -1.72 11.62
N GLY A 23 2.49 -2.54 12.66
CA GLY A 23 1.40 -2.94 13.54
C GLY A 23 0.67 -1.75 14.18
N LYS A 24 1.43 -0.76 14.67
CA LYS A 24 0.84 0.48 15.23
C LYS A 24 0.07 1.27 14.18
N TRP A 25 0.61 1.39 12.97
CA TRP A 25 -0.06 2.08 11.88
C TRP A 25 -1.36 1.38 11.46
N PHE A 26 -1.35 0.04 11.37
CA PHE A 26 -2.54 -0.73 11.05
C PHE A 26 -3.64 -0.54 12.09
N GLU A 27 -3.32 -0.57 13.39
CA GLU A 27 -4.31 -0.33 14.44
C GLU A 27 -4.85 1.11 14.41
N ALA A 28 -4.00 2.11 14.13
CA ALA A 28 -4.43 3.50 14.01
C ALA A 28 -5.33 3.77 12.80
N THR A 29 -5.10 3.07 11.69
CA THR A 29 -5.86 3.25 10.42
C THR A 29 -7.05 2.31 10.27
N LYS A 30 -7.16 1.28 11.10
CA LYS A 30 -8.24 0.28 11.12
C LYS A 30 -9.66 0.85 11.01
N PRO A 31 -10.04 1.97 11.66
CA PRO A 31 -11.38 2.53 11.53
C PRO A 31 -11.69 3.06 10.11
N HIS A 32 -10.65 3.41 9.36
CA HIS A 32 -10.74 3.91 8.00
C HIS A 32 -10.51 2.82 6.95
N THR A 33 -9.89 1.71 7.32
CA THR A 33 -9.55 0.63 6.39
C THR A 33 -10.78 -0.18 5.96
N VAL A 34 -10.95 -0.27 4.65
CA VAL A 34 -11.94 -1.12 3.98
C VAL A 34 -11.39 -2.52 3.75
N ASP A 35 -10.15 -2.60 3.27
CA ASP A 35 -9.49 -3.86 2.95
C ASP A 35 -7.96 -3.65 2.94
N MET A 36 -7.18 -4.70 3.19
CA MET A 36 -5.72 -4.66 3.11
C MET A 36 -5.15 -6.03 2.83
N GLY A 37 -4.00 -6.08 2.16
CA GLY A 37 -3.34 -7.34 1.88
C GLY A 37 -1.87 -7.17 1.48
N GLY A 38 -1.07 -8.19 1.82
CA GLY A 38 0.26 -8.37 1.28
C GLY A 38 0.19 -8.99 -0.13
N LEU A 39 1.09 -8.56 -1.01
CA LEU A 39 1.20 -9.06 -2.37
C LEU A 39 2.54 -9.78 -2.53
N CYS A 40 2.50 -10.96 -3.14
CA CYS A 40 3.68 -11.73 -3.53
C CYS A 40 3.39 -12.46 -4.84
N ASN A 41 4.43 -12.95 -5.52
CA ASN A 41 4.32 -13.75 -6.75
C ASN A 41 3.53 -13.07 -7.89
N GLY A 42 3.87 -11.82 -8.19
CA GLY A 42 3.19 -11.04 -9.23
C GLY A 42 3.64 -11.38 -10.66
N ARG A 43 2.79 -11.07 -11.63
CA ARG A 43 3.13 -11.06 -13.06
C ARG A 43 2.59 -9.80 -13.70
N GLU A 44 3.34 -9.21 -14.62
CA GLU A 44 2.88 -8.13 -15.48
C GLU A 44 2.56 -8.70 -16.86
N ILE A 45 1.37 -8.38 -17.37
CA ILE A 45 0.91 -8.74 -18.71
C ILE A 45 0.87 -7.47 -19.55
N SER A 46 1.56 -7.48 -20.69
CA SER A 46 1.62 -6.35 -21.62
C SER A 46 1.48 -6.83 -23.07
N LYS A 47 1.43 -5.89 -24.03
CA LYS A 47 1.48 -6.22 -25.46
C LYS A 47 2.74 -7.00 -25.87
N GLY A 48 3.83 -6.86 -25.10
CA GLY A 48 5.09 -7.56 -25.32
C GLY A 48 5.16 -8.96 -24.69
N GLY A 49 4.10 -9.41 -24.02
CA GLY A 49 4.06 -10.69 -23.32
C GLY A 49 3.94 -10.54 -21.80
N THR A 50 4.21 -11.65 -21.09
CA THR A 50 4.13 -11.74 -19.63
C THR A 50 5.52 -11.77 -19.03
N LYS A 51 5.77 -10.96 -18.01
CA LYS A 51 7.00 -10.99 -17.19
C LYS A 51 6.67 -11.24 -15.73
N ASP A 52 7.58 -11.92 -15.02
CA ASP A 52 7.46 -12.10 -13.57
C ASP A 52 7.81 -10.78 -12.85
N LEU A 53 7.09 -10.51 -11.76
CA LEU A 53 7.35 -9.38 -10.87
C LEU A 53 7.97 -9.94 -9.58
N PRO A 54 9.30 -9.98 -9.48
CA PRO A 54 9.97 -10.44 -8.27
C PRO A 54 9.70 -9.49 -7.10
N LEU A 55 9.99 -9.91 -5.87
CA LEU A 55 10.06 -9.00 -4.74
C LEU A 55 11.40 -8.27 -4.76
N GLY A 56 11.37 -6.95 -4.81
CA GLY A 56 12.53 -6.10 -4.86
C GLY A 56 12.21 -4.64 -4.52
N PRO A 57 13.21 -3.75 -4.64
CA PRO A 57 13.06 -2.33 -4.33
C PRO A 57 11.96 -1.62 -5.15
N ASP A 58 11.63 -2.19 -6.32
CA ASP A 58 10.66 -1.64 -7.25
C ASP A 58 9.32 -2.39 -7.29
N SER A 59 9.05 -3.21 -6.27
CA SER A 59 7.88 -4.09 -6.25
C SER A 59 6.75 -3.50 -5.41
N ILE A 60 5.52 -3.72 -5.85
CA ILE A 60 4.34 -3.48 -5.01
C ILE A 60 4.21 -4.68 -4.09
N THR A 61 4.37 -4.45 -2.79
CA THR A 61 4.42 -5.50 -1.75
C THR A 61 3.13 -5.61 -0.97
N GLY A 62 2.21 -4.67 -1.15
CA GLY A 62 0.91 -4.70 -0.50
C GLY A 62 0.01 -3.58 -0.97
N PHE A 63 -1.24 -3.66 -0.53
CA PHE A 63 -2.22 -2.61 -0.70
C PHE A 63 -3.01 -2.38 0.58
N THR A 64 -3.54 -1.19 0.72
CA THR A 64 -4.53 -0.84 1.75
C THR A 64 -5.58 0.06 1.13
N ILE A 65 -6.84 -0.34 1.23
CA ILE A 65 -7.98 0.45 0.77
C ILE A 65 -8.54 1.16 2.00
N ILE A 66 -8.64 2.48 1.95
CA ILE A 66 -9.18 3.29 3.05
C ILE A 66 -10.34 4.17 2.57
N ASN A 67 -11.19 4.56 3.53
CA ASN A 67 -12.17 5.62 3.35
C ASN A 67 -11.64 6.91 3.99
N ALA A 68 -11.60 7.99 3.21
CA ALA A 68 -11.22 9.33 3.68
C ALA A 68 -12.14 10.40 3.07
N ALA A 69 -12.12 11.61 3.63
CA ALA A 69 -12.93 12.71 3.13
C ALA A 69 -12.32 13.36 1.87
N SER A 70 -10.99 13.39 1.78
CA SER A 70 -10.22 14.01 0.69
C SER A 70 -8.93 13.24 0.40
N LEU A 71 -8.25 13.60 -0.70
CA LEU A 71 -6.91 13.08 -1.01
C LEU A 71 -5.90 13.51 0.05
N ASP A 72 -5.99 14.75 0.55
CA ASP A 72 -5.09 15.28 1.59
C ASP A 72 -5.23 14.49 2.90
N ASP A 73 -6.45 14.07 3.26
CA ASP A 73 -6.67 13.23 4.44
C ASP A 73 -6.11 11.82 4.25
N ALA A 74 -6.25 11.25 3.04
CA ALA A 74 -5.66 9.96 2.70
C ALA A 74 -4.12 10.02 2.70
N GLU A 75 -3.54 11.12 2.22
CA GLU A 75 -2.09 11.37 2.26
C GLU A 75 -1.60 11.44 3.71
N LYS A 76 -2.26 12.21 4.59
CA LYS A 76 -1.89 12.29 6.01
C LYS A 76 -1.90 10.92 6.68
N MET A 77 -2.88 10.07 6.37
CA MET A 77 -2.89 8.69 6.87
C MET A 77 -1.71 7.87 6.32
N ALA A 78 -1.40 8.02 5.04
CA ALA A 78 -0.27 7.34 4.39
C ALA A 78 1.10 7.77 4.95
N GLN A 79 1.28 9.06 5.27
CA GLN A 79 2.52 9.60 5.86
C GLN A 79 2.86 8.98 7.22
N GLY A 80 1.87 8.46 7.95
CA GLY A 80 2.09 7.76 9.21
C GLY A 80 2.60 6.31 9.05
N ASN A 81 2.62 5.77 7.82
CA ASN A 81 3.07 4.41 7.57
C ASN A 81 4.61 4.35 7.52
N PRO A 82 5.25 3.35 8.14
CA PRO A 82 6.68 3.10 8.00
C PRO A 82 6.99 2.40 6.66
N PHE A 83 6.78 3.11 5.56
CA PHE A 83 7.00 2.61 4.21
C PHE A 83 8.50 2.39 3.94
N ILE A 84 8.81 1.38 3.12
CA ILE A 84 10.20 1.04 2.78
C ILE A 84 10.77 2.03 1.77
N SER A 85 10.12 2.15 0.60
CA SER A 85 10.54 3.11 -0.42
C SER A 85 9.52 4.22 -0.61
N SER A 86 8.25 3.88 -0.80
CA SER A 86 7.16 4.87 -0.85
C SER A 86 5.79 4.24 -0.66
N ILE A 87 4.78 5.08 -0.40
CA ILE A 87 3.37 4.75 -0.61
C ILE A 87 2.82 5.58 -1.76
N ARG A 88 2.10 4.92 -2.66
CA ARG A 88 1.39 5.61 -3.74
C ARG A 88 -0.10 5.65 -3.40
N VAL A 89 -0.66 6.85 -3.30
CA VAL A 89 -2.06 7.08 -2.93
C VAL A 89 -2.87 7.41 -4.19
N TYR A 90 -3.98 6.71 -4.40
CA TYR A 90 -4.88 6.93 -5.53
C TYR A 90 -6.33 7.00 -5.07
N GLU A 91 -7.09 7.97 -5.58
CA GLU A 91 -8.56 7.99 -5.43
C GLU A 91 -9.19 6.94 -6.36
N VAL A 92 -10.05 6.08 -5.81
CA VAL A 92 -10.83 5.12 -6.58
C VAL A 92 -11.99 5.85 -7.23
N ARG A 93 -12.04 5.85 -8.56
CA ARG A 93 -13.19 6.38 -9.29
C ARG A 93 -14.40 5.48 -9.02
N SER A 94 -15.51 6.07 -8.57
CA SER A 94 -16.81 5.42 -8.63
C SER A 94 -17.21 5.30 -10.09
N GLY A 95 -17.41 4.07 -10.56
CA GLY A 95 -17.97 3.78 -11.89
C GLY A 95 -19.47 4.02 -11.95
#